data_AF-A0A4Z1CDY2-F1
#
_entry.id   AF-A0A4Z1CDY2-F1
#
_cell.length_a   1.000
_cell.length_b   1.000
_cell.length_c   1.000
_cell.angle_alpha   90.00
_cell.angle_beta   90.00
_cell.angle_gamma   90.00
#
_symmetry.space_group_name_H-M   'P 1'
#
loop_
_entity.id
_entity.type
_entity.pdbx_description
1 polymer ?
#
loop_
_entity_poly.entity_id
_entity_poly.type
_entity_poly.pdbx_seq_one_letter_code
_entity_poly.pdbx_strand_id
1 'polypeptide(L)'
;DISGASDQLNATRDALTGNFIIAVVIVYLLLVAIFAHWDFPLLILTAIPLGVAGGIVGLALMNLVGGLLPKIGLLPLSQPFDMITMLGFLILMGTVVNNPIPVVEQARQNLRQRDISVVD
;
A
#
# COMPACT_ATOMS: atom_id res chain seq x y z
N ASP A 1 27.35 16.36 -18.87
CA ASP A 1 26.18 16.93 -18.16
C ASP A 1 24.94 16.05 -18.03
N ILE A 2 24.93 14.81 -18.55
CA ILE A 2 23.80 13.86 -18.32
C ILE A 2 23.89 13.15 -16.95
N SER A 3 25.09 13.06 -16.35
CA SER A 3 25.31 12.41 -15.04
C SER A 3 24.65 13.17 -13.87
N GLY A 4 24.77 14.51 -13.84
CA GLY A 4 24.32 15.30 -12.68
C GLY A 4 22.82 15.30 -12.43
N ALA A 5 22.00 15.27 -13.50
CA ALA A 5 20.54 15.17 -13.36
C ALA A 5 20.09 13.76 -12.96
N SER A 6 20.80 12.72 -13.42
CA SER A 6 20.52 11.32 -13.06
C SER A 6 20.90 11.04 -11.60
N ASP A 7 22.03 11.57 -11.12
CA ASP A 7 22.46 11.47 -9.73
C ASP A 7 21.50 12.19 -8.77
N GLN A 8 20.93 13.32 -9.18
CA GLN A 8 19.95 14.04 -8.36
C GLN A 8 18.59 13.32 -8.31
N LEU A 9 18.20 12.65 -9.39
CA LEU A 9 17.03 11.76 -9.41
C LEU A 9 17.25 10.50 -8.55
N ASN A 10 18.46 9.92 -8.58
CA ASN A 10 18.80 8.78 -7.74
C ASN A 10 18.89 9.16 -6.26
N ALA A 11 19.53 10.28 -5.92
CA ALA A 11 19.56 10.82 -4.57
C ALA A 11 18.14 11.13 -4.04
N THR A 12 17.25 11.61 -4.92
CA THR A 12 15.83 11.83 -4.57
C THR A 12 15.08 10.51 -4.37
N ARG A 13 15.31 9.50 -5.22
CA ARG A 13 14.74 8.15 -5.05
C ARG A 13 15.22 7.47 -3.77
N ASP A 14 16.50 7.59 -3.44
CA ASP A 14 17.08 7.05 -2.21
C ASP A 14 16.54 7.77 -0.98
N ALA A 15 16.42 9.11 -1.02
CA ALA A 15 15.78 9.88 0.04
C ALA A 15 14.29 9.52 0.20
N LEU A 16 13.56 9.30 -0.91
CA LEU A 16 12.17 8.83 -0.87
C LEU A 16 12.05 7.43 -0.29
N THR A 17 13.00 6.53 -0.59
CA THR A 17 13.04 5.16 -0.06
C THR A 17 13.38 5.15 1.43
N GLY A 18 14.34 5.98 1.86
CA GLY A 18 14.66 6.20 3.27
C GLY A 18 13.48 6.79 4.05
N ASN A 19 12.80 7.78 3.47
CA ASN A 19 11.60 8.38 4.06
C ASN A 19 10.42 7.40 4.12
N PHE A 20 10.30 6.47 3.16
CA PHE A 20 9.26 5.44 3.18
C PHE A 20 9.39 4.53 4.40
N ILE A 21 10.62 4.10 4.75
CA ILE A 21 10.86 3.29 5.95
C ILE A 21 10.43 4.07 7.20
N ILE A 22 10.83 5.34 7.31
CA ILE A 22 10.44 6.20 8.43
C ILE A 22 8.91 6.35 8.50
N ALA A 23 8.23 6.53 7.36
CA ALA A 23 6.79 6.63 7.30
C ALA A 23 6.10 5.34 7.78
N VAL A 24 6.58 4.16 7.36
CA VAL A 24 6.06 2.87 7.83
C VAL A 24 6.27 2.71 9.34
N VAL A 25 7.42 3.13 9.87
CA VAL A 25 7.68 3.12 11.32
C VAL A 25 6.72 4.05 12.06
N ILE A 26 6.48 5.26 11.56
CA ILE A 26 5.51 6.20 12.16
C ILE A 26 4.10 5.60 12.15
N VAL A 27 3.67 5.03 11.03
CA VAL A 27 2.36 4.37 10.91
C VAL A 27 2.25 3.20 11.89
N TYR A 28 3.30 2.37 12.01
CA TYR A 28 3.35 1.30 13.00
C TYR A 28 3.14 1.83 14.42
N LEU A 29 3.90 2.85 14.83
CA LEU A 29 3.80 3.42 16.17
C LEU A 29 2.43 4.07 16.45
N LEU A 30 1.84 4.72 15.45
CA LEU A 30 0.47 5.24 15.55
C LEU A 30 -0.55 4.12 15.76
N LEU A 31 -0.43 3.02 15.02
CA LEU A 31 -1.30 1.85 15.21
C LEU A 31 -1.07 1.19 16.58
N VAL A 32 0.18 1.09 17.05
CA VAL A 32 0.49 0.61 18.40
C VAL A 32 -0.19 1.47 19.47
N ALA A 33 -0.18 2.79 19.31
CA ALA A 33 -0.85 3.72 20.21
C ALA A 33 -2.38 3.56 20.18
N ILE A 34 -2.98 3.37 18.99
CA ILE A 34 -4.44 3.17 18.84
C ILE A 34 -4.89 1.83 19.44
N PHE A 35 -4.20 0.74 19.13
CA PHE A 35 -4.57 -0.59 19.58
C PHE A 35 -4.11 -0.91 21.01
N ALA A 36 -3.22 -0.09 21.57
CA ALA A 36 -2.51 -0.34 22.83
C ALA A 36 -1.90 -1.75 22.86
N HIS A 37 -1.31 -2.18 21.73
CA HIS A 37 -0.74 -3.51 21.55
C HIS A 37 0.34 -3.50 20.46
N TRP A 38 1.37 -4.33 20.60
CA TRP A 38 2.52 -4.37 19.69
C TRP A 38 2.32 -5.33 18.49
N ASP A 39 1.61 -6.44 18.69
CA ASP A 39 1.43 -7.47 17.64
C ASP A 39 0.30 -7.18 16.63
N PHE A 40 -0.87 -6.69 17.07
CA PHE A 40 -2.00 -6.40 16.16
C PHE A 40 -1.65 -5.42 15.03
N PRO A 41 -0.88 -4.34 15.27
CA PRO A 41 -0.39 -3.47 14.19
C PRO A 41 0.48 -4.19 13.15
N LEU A 42 1.30 -5.17 13.55
CA LEU A 42 2.09 -5.94 12.59
C LEU A 42 1.19 -6.73 11.63
N LEU A 43 0.10 -7.32 12.13
CA LEU A 43 -0.88 -8.01 11.30
C LEU A 43 -1.51 -7.07 10.26
N ILE A 44 -1.84 -5.84 10.65
CA ILE A 44 -2.39 -4.83 9.74
C ILE A 44 -1.35 -4.46 8.66
N LEU A 45 -0.07 -4.31 9.04
CA LEU A 45 1.00 -3.99 8.10
C LEU A 45 1.27 -5.11 7.08
N THR A 46 0.88 -6.36 7.33
CA THR A 46 0.98 -7.43 6.32
C THR A 46 0.13 -7.16 5.07
N ALA A 47 -0.85 -6.26 5.15
CA ALA A 47 -1.65 -5.84 4.00
C ALA A 47 -0.89 -4.89 3.05
N ILE A 48 0.19 -4.24 3.51
CA ILE A 48 0.97 -3.29 2.68
C ILE A 48 1.59 -3.99 1.46
N PRO A 49 2.35 -5.10 1.59
CA PRO A 49 2.86 -5.83 0.43
C PRO A 49 1.77 -6.26 -0.55
N LEU A 50 0.59 -6.62 -0.04
CA LEU A 50 -0.56 -6.98 -0.87
C LEU A 50 -1.08 -5.77 -1.66
N GLY A 51 -1.16 -4.59 -1.04
CA GLY A 51 -1.53 -3.35 -1.71
C GLY A 51 -0.54 -2.96 -2.81
N VAL A 52 0.76 -3.03 -2.53
CA VAL A 52 1.81 -2.78 -3.53
C VAL A 52 1.72 -3.76 -4.69
N ALA A 53 1.55 -5.06 -4.42
CA ALA A 53 1.38 -6.07 -5.45
C ALA A 53 0.13 -5.78 -6.32
N GLY A 54 -0.99 -5.43 -5.70
CA GLY A 54 -2.21 -5.03 -6.41
C GLY A 54 -2.01 -3.80 -7.30
N GLY A 55 -1.28 -2.79 -6.83
CA GLY A 55 -0.92 -1.60 -7.61
C GLY A 55 -0.05 -1.95 -8.83
N ILE A 56 0.98 -2.77 -8.65
CA ILE A 56 1.87 -3.21 -9.73
C ILE A 56 1.09 -4.01 -10.79
N VAL A 57 0.26 -4.95 -10.34
CA VAL A 57 -0.59 -5.75 -11.23
C VAL A 57 -1.58 -4.86 -11.96
N GLY A 58 -2.21 -3.89 -11.28
CA GLY A 58 -3.12 -2.92 -11.89
C GLY A 58 -2.44 -2.08 -12.98
N LEU A 59 -1.23 -1.58 -12.71
CA LEU A 59 -0.43 -0.83 -13.68
C LEU A 59 -0.05 -1.70 -14.89
N ALA A 60 0.39 -2.94 -14.64
CA ALA A 60 0.74 -3.89 -15.69
C ALA A 60 -0.47 -4.23 -16.58
N LEU A 61 -1.64 -4.48 -15.96
CA LEU A 61 -2.89 -4.73 -16.68
C LEU A 61 -3.33 -3.53 -17.50
N MET A 62 -3.21 -2.32 -16.95
CA MET A 62 -3.55 -1.10 -17.67
C MET A 62 -2.66 -0.91 -18.91
N ASN A 63 -1.35 -1.17 -18.80
CA ASN A 63 -0.44 -1.11 -19.93
C ASN A 63 -0.70 -2.22 -20.96
N LEU A 64 -1.08 -3.42 -20.51
CA LEU A 64 -1.44 -4.53 -21.39
C LEU A 64 -2.70 -4.21 -22.19
N VAL A 65 -3.77 -3.75 -21.52
CA VAL A 65 -5.01 -3.33 -22.15
C VAL A 65 -4.76 -2.13 -23.07
N GLY A 66 -4.03 -1.13 -22.59
CA GLY A 66 -3.60 0.06 -23.34
C GLY A 66 -2.82 -0.26 -24.62
N GLY A 67 -2.03 -1.34 -24.62
CA GLY A 67 -1.36 -1.84 -25.82
C GLY A 67 -2.26 -2.59 -26.80
N LEU A 68 -3.44 -3.05 -26.36
CA LEU A 68 -4.45 -3.69 -27.21
C LEU A 68 -5.41 -2.68 -27.85
N LEU A 69 -5.55 -1.47 -27.28
CA LEU A 69 -6.40 -0.38 -27.80
C LEU A 69 -6.17 -0.02 -29.29
N PRO A 70 -4.95 -0.04 -29.85
CA PRO A 70 -4.72 0.20 -31.27
C PRO A 70 -5.47 -0.77 -32.19
N LYS A 71 -5.79 -1.98 -31.72
CA LYS A 71 -6.56 -2.97 -32.50
C LYS A 71 -8.02 -2.57 -32.73
N ILE A 72 -8.54 -1.62 -31.94
CA ILE A 72 -9.91 -1.10 -32.05
C ILE A 72 -9.95 0.35 -32.55
N GLY A 73 -8.84 0.86 -33.11
CA GLY A 73 -8.75 2.20 -33.70
C GLY A 73 -8.50 3.33 -32.70
N LEU A 74 -8.19 3.02 -31.43
CA LEU A 74 -7.83 4.00 -30.41
C LEU A 74 -6.31 4.19 -30.32
N LEU A 75 -5.87 5.30 -29.70
CA LEU A 75 -4.45 5.53 -29.45
C LEU A 75 -3.92 4.58 -28.36
N PRO A 76 -2.66 4.11 -28.46
CA PRO A 76 -2.04 3.31 -27.42
C PRO A 76 -1.90 4.10 -26.12
N LEU A 77 -2.23 3.45 -25.00
CA LEU A 77 -2.13 4.02 -23.66
C LEU A 77 -1.04 3.29 -22.88
N SER A 78 -0.09 4.04 -22.33
CA SER A 78 0.98 3.49 -21.49
C SER A 78 1.23 4.44 -20.34
N GLN A 79 0.96 3.99 -19.13
CA GLN A 79 1.25 4.73 -17.91
C GLN A 79 2.64 4.36 -17.40
N PRO A 80 3.58 5.32 -17.37
CA PRO A 80 4.87 5.12 -16.72
C PRO A 80 4.72 5.10 -15.20
N PHE A 81 5.66 4.49 -14.50
CA PHE A 81 5.74 4.58 -13.04
C PHE A 81 6.32 5.96 -12.64
N ASP A 82 5.43 6.94 -12.54
CA ASP A 82 5.73 8.34 -12.25
C ASP A 82 5.08 8.83 -10.96
N MET A 83 5.21 10.14 -10.66
CA MET A 83 4.67 10.75 -9.45
C MET A 83 3.15 10.59 -9.31
N ILE A 84 2.38 10.64 -10.41
CA ILE A 84 0.92 10.45 -10.37
C ILE A 84 0.60 8.99 -10.05
N THR A 85 1.33 8.05 -10.64
CA THR A 85 1.19 6.62 -10.36
C THR A 85 1.54 6.31 -8.90
N MET A 86 2.60 6.92 -8.36
CA MET A 86 2.95 6.81 -6.94
C MET A 86 1.86 7.38 -6.02
N LEU A 87 1.24 8.50 -6.38
CA LEU A 87 0.08 9.05 -5.65
C LEU A 87 -1.10 8.05 -5.66
N GLY A 88 -1.40 7.44 -6.81
CA GLY A 88 -2.40 6.40 -6.91
C GLY A 88 -2.10 5.18 -6.02
N PHE A 89 -0.84 4.76 -5.96
CA PHE A 89 -0.40 3.69 -5.07
C PHE A 89 -0.52 4.08 -3.59
N LEU A 90 -0.21 5.33 -3.22
CA LEU A 90 -0.37 5.83 -1.86
C LEU A 90 -1.84 5.81 -1.42
N ILE A 91 -2.75 6.24 -2.30
CA ILE A 91 -4.20 6.18 -2.06
C ILE A 91 -4.65 4.72 -1.90
N LEU A 92 -4.23 3.83 -2.81
CA LEU A 92 -4.53 2.40 -2.76
C LEU A 92 -4.02 1.75 -1.48
N MET A 93 -2.81 2.11 -1.02
CA MET A 93 -2.26 1.63 0.24
C MET A 93 -3.15 2.04 1.43
N GLY A 94 -3.62 3.29 1.45
CA GLY A 94 -4.54 3.76 2.49
C GLY A 94 -5.85 2.99 2.51
N THR A 95 -6.44 2.69 1.35
CA THR A 95 -7.69 1.92 1.27
C THR A 95 -7.49 0.45 1.64
N VAL A 96 -6.38 -0.16 1.22
CA VAL A 96 -6.03 -1.55 1.56
C VAL A 96 -5.81 -1.73 3.06
N VAL A 97 -5.14 -0.78 3.72
CA VAL A 97 -4.91 -0.82 5.18
C VAL A 97 -6.18 -0.54 5.99
N ASN A 98 -7.17 0.15 5.40
CA ASN A 98 -8.44 0.42 6.08
C ASN A 98 -9.26 -0.85 6.35
N ASN A 99 -9.17 -1.88 5.49
CA ASN A 99 -9.98 -3.10 5.63
C ASN A 99 -9.52 -4.02 6.79
N PRO A 100 -8.22 -4.29 7.00
CA PRO A 100 -7.75 -5.07 8.15
C PRO A 100 -8.03 -4.42 9.51
N ILE A 101 -8.12 -3.09 9.61
CA ILE A 101 -8.27 -2.39 10.89
C ILE A 101 -9.54 -2.84 11.65
N PRO A 102 -10.76 -2.75 11.09
CA PRO A 102 -11.97 -3.26 11.74
C PRO A 102 -11.94 -4.78 11.94
N VAL A 103 -11.36 -5.54 11.00
CA VAL A 103 -11.29 -7.01 11.10
C VAL A 103 -10.46 -7.44 12.30
N VAL A 104 -9.31 -6.80 12.52
CA VAL A 104 -8.43 -7.07 13.66
C VAL A 104 -9.07 -6.60 14.97
N GLU A 105 -9.72 -5.44 14.98
CA GLU A 105 -10.44 -4.97 16.17
C GLU A 105 -11.61 -5.90 16.52
N GLN A 106 -12.41 -6.34 15.54
CA GLN A 106 -13.50 -7.28 15.77
C GLN A 106 -12.97 -8.64 16.25
N ALA A 107 -11.88 -9.14 15.67
CA ALA A 107 -11.25 -10.37 16.14
C ALA A 107 -10.78 -10.25 17.60
N ARG A 108 -10.19 -9.12 17.97
CA ARG A 108 -9.80 -8.82 19.36
C ARG A 108 -11.00 -8.74 20.29
N GLN A 109 -12.08 -8.08 19.88
CA GLN A 109 -13.32 -7.99 20.66
C GLN A 109 -13.95 -9.38 20.85
N ASN A 110 -14.01 -10.19 19.80
CA ASN A 110 -14.51 -11.57 19.86
C ASN A 110 -13.65 -12.45 20.78
N LEU A 111 -12.33 -12.26 20.79
CA LEU A 111 -11.43 -12.97 21.72
C LEU A 111 -11.63 -12.55 23.18
N ARG A 112 -11.95 -11.28 23.43
CA ARG A 112 -12.29 -10.77 24.77
C ARG A 112 -13.67 -11.23 25.25
N GLN A 113 -14.64 -11.33 24.34
CA GLN A 113 -16.00 -11.79 24.63
C GLN A 113 -16.14 -13.32 24.66
N ARG A 114 -15.11 -14.06 24.21
CA ARG A 114 -15.08 -15.54 24.28
C ARG A 114 -15.07 -16.11 25.69
N ASP A 115 -15.02 -15.27 26.73
CA ASP A 115 -15.28 -15.67 28.12
C ASP A 115 -16.78 -15.74 28.47
N ILE A 116 -17.67 -15.53 27.50
CA ILE A 116 -19.09 -15.82 27.62
C ILE A 116 -19.37 -17.10 26.82
N SER A 117 -19.63 -18.19 27.53
CA SER A 117 -19.99 -19.48 26.96
C SER A 117 -21.17 -19.34 26.00
N VAL A 118 -20.99 -19.72 24.74
CA VAL A 118 -22.13 -20.00 23.85
C VAL A 118 -22.66 -21.37 24.23
N VAL A 119 -23.43 -21.41 25.32
CA VAL A 119 -24.43 -22.43 25.58
C VAL A 119 -25.74 -21.67 25.57
N ASP A 120 -26.40 -21.72 24.42
CA ASP A 120 -27.84 -21.97 24.25
C ASP A 120 -28.16 -22.12 22.75
#